data_AF-B0NUB0-F1
#
_entry.id   AF-B0NUB0-F1
#
_cell.length_a   1.000
_cell.length_b   1.000
_cell.length_c   1.000
_cell.angle_alpha   90.00
_cell.angle_beta   90.00
_cell.angle_gamma   90.00
#
_symmetry.space_group_name_H-M   'P 1'
#
loop_
_entity.id
_entity.type
_entity.pdbx_description
1 polymer ?
#
loop_
_entity_poly.entity_id
_entity_poly.type
_entity_poly.pdbx_seq_one_letter_code
_entity_poly.pdbx_strand_id
1 'polypeptide(L)'
;MKPVPIPMKQWLAANERTRVLPGDQWYLNFSTSILSLVKQSPLFKEDDYAQKDATVSLTMYFQDVIAQTGGWKTFTELYYKQYNTYLPFYPLSDSYIPDEINPEDIAFVLWTLKSHFALYGPDEYTLQNPYDKDLLALAQEAYKMMDEKFEEAPINEKTSSFLWVMGPDLLDMPFVPLPEITPETKLSKDVEHCLEYSGGKPLLYFATYKELCKFFVEVLKWENTRSALLPDLQYKKEFVIYANAKGMLIAHDVAAYFCEEHNPMYNAKRAAAEGYKLFCRPGACPFDLIKYGMLKGILPDVQFPFDNGKEILQQNWDFIARYYLCEYYEGE
;
A
#
# COMPACT_ATOMS: atom_id res chain seq x y z
N MET A 1 -22.91 2.52 29.13
CA MET A 1 -23.90 3.32 28.35
C MET A 1 -24.40 2.46 27.21
N LYS A 2 -25.68 2.55 26.80
CA LYS A 2 -26.15 1.87 25.58
C LYS A 2 -25.38 2.42 24.37
N PRO A 3 -24.97 1.59 23.38
CA PRO A 3 -24.31 2.08 22.18
C PRO A 3 -25.22 3.09 21.47
N VAL A 4 -24.67 4.23 21.05
CA VAL A 4 -25.39 5.16 20.17
C VAL A 4 -25.46 4.50 18.78
N PRO A 5 -26.67 4.20 18.25
CA PRO A 5 -26.80 3.50 16.99
C PRO A 5 -26.23 4.28 15.80
N ILE A 6 -25.83 3.58 14.74
CA ILE A 6 -25.52 4.20 13.45
C ILE A 6 -26.81 4.83 12.90
N PRO A 7 -26.84 6.15 12.62
CA PRO A 7 -28.02 6.77 12.01
C PRO A 7 -28.23 6.29 10.58
N MET A 8 -29.49 6.13 10.15
CA MET A 8 -29.84 5.79 8.76
C MET A 8 -29.13 6.70 7.75
N LYS A 9 -29.04 8.01 8.02
CA LYS A 9 -28.32 8.95 7.16
C LYS A 9 -26.86 8.56 6.93
N GLN A 10 -26.16 8.08 7.96
CA GLN A 10 -24.76 7.65 7.86
C GLN A 10 -24.65 6.35 7.05
N TRP A 11 -25.54 5.38 7.29
CA TRP A 11 -25.60 4.13 6.53
C TRP A 11 -25.87 4.36 5.04
N LEU A 12 -26.82 5.24 4.71
CA LEU A 12 -27.13 5.62 3.35
C LEU A 12 -25.95 6.33 2.68
N ALA A 13 -25.25 7.21 3.40
CA ALA A 13 -24.08 7.92 2.89
C ALA A 13 -22.92 6.96 2.57
N ALA A 14 -22.64 5.98 3.44
CA ALA A 14 -21.60 4.98 3.22
C ALA A 14 -21.90 4.09 1.99
N ASN A 15 -23.19 3.84 1.72
CA ASN A 15 -23.66 3.16 0.51
C ASN A 15 -23.86 4.11 -0.69
N GLU A 16 -23.40 5.36 -0.62
CA GLU A 16 -23.55 6.39 -1.67
C GLU A 16 -24.97 6.55 -2.22
N ARG A 17 -25.97 6.47 -1.33
CA ARG A 17 -27.38 6.55 -1.70
C ARG A 17 -28.17 7.47 -0.79
N THR A 18 -29.34 7.86 -1.28
CA THR A 18 -30.26 8.74 -0.55
C THR A 18 -31.59 8.06 -0.22
N ARG A 19 -31.88 6.91 -0.84
CA ARG A 19 -33.11 6.15 -0.65
C ARG A 19 -32.86 4.90 0.18
N VAL A 20 -33.75 4.66 1.14
CA VAL A 20 -33.79 3.45 1.97
C VAL A 20 -34.22 2.25 1.13
N LEU A 21 -33.60 1.11 1.37
CA LEU A 21 -33.93 -0.20 0.83
C LEU A 21 -34.61 -1.06 1.91
N PRO A 22 -35.42 -2.06 1.53
CA PRO A 22 -36.12 -2.91 2.49
C PRO A 22 -35.19 -3.58 3.53
N GLY A 23 -33.98 -3.98 3.13
CA GLY A 23 -33.01 -4.64 4.01
C GLY A 23 -32.27 -3.71 4.99
N ASP A 24 -32.32 -2.39 4.80
CA ASP A 24 -31.49 -1.45 5.59
C ASP A 24 -31.74 -1.48 7.08
N GLN A 25 -33.00 -1.60 7.46
CA GLN A 25 -33.35 -1.64 8.88
C GLN A 25 -32.78 -2.89 9.54
N TRP A 26 -32.69 -4.01 8.79
CA TRP A 26 -32.07 -5.23 9.27
C TRP A 26 -30.56 -5.02 9.49
N TYR A 27 -29.85 -4.46 8.51
CA TYR A 27 -28.41 -4.18 8.63
C TYR A 27 -28.11 -3.16 9.74
N LEU A 28 -28.94 -2.12 9.91
CA LEU A 28 -28.78 -1.18 11.03
C LEU A 28 -29.00 -1.86 12.39
N ASN A 29 -29.96 -2.78 12.50
CA ASN A 29 -30.16 -3.55 13.72
C ASN A 29 -28.94 -4.45 14.00
N PHE A 30 -28.43 -5.15 12.98
CA PHE A 30 -27.20 -5.94 13.06
C PHE A 30 -25.98 -5.09 13.47
N SER A 31 -25.84 -3.90 12.89
CA SER A 31 -24.75 -2.97 13.19
C SER A 31 -24.72 -2.54 14.66
N THR A 32 -25.85 -2.58 15.37
CA THR A 32 -25.90 -2.27 16.81
C THR A 32 -25.16 -3.33 17.63
N SER A 33 -25.26 -4.59 17.22
CA SER A 33 -24.55 -5.72 17.83
C SER A 33 -23.05 -5.64 17.50
N ILE A 34 -22.70 -5.39 16.24
CA ILE A 34 -21.30 -5.18 15.81
C ILE A 34 -20.68 -3.98 16.55
N LEU A 35 -21.37 -2.85 16.68
CA LEU A 35 -20.87 -1.70 17.42
C LEU A 35 -20.56 -2.03 18.88
N SER A 36 -21.36 -2.89 19.50
CA SER A 36 -21.12 -3.36 20.87
C SER A 36 -19.85 -4.20 20.96
N LEU A 37 -19.58 -5.04 19.97
CA LEU A 37 -18.34 -5.80 19.85
C LEU A 37 -17.13 -4.89 19.62
N VAL A 38 -17.21 -3.98 18.63
CA VAL A 38 -16.14 -3.03 18.30
C VAL A 38 -15.77 -2.15 19.50
N LYS A 39 -16.75 -1.69 20.29
CA LYS A 39 -16.52 -0.91 21.52
C LYS A 39 -15.76 -1.66 22.61
N GLN A 40 -15.82 -2.99 22.61
CA GLN A 40 -15.10 -3.84 23.55
C GLN A 40 -13.68 -4.17 23.08
N SER A 41 -13.42 -4.06 21.77
CA SER A 41 -12.11 -4.35 21.20
C SER A 41 -11.07 -3.31 21.64
N PRO A 42 -9.87 -3.74 22.09
CA PRO A 42 -8.74 -2.86 22.32
C PRO A 42 -8.37 -2.02 21.07
N LEU A 43 -8.61 -2.56 19.87
CA LEU A 43 -8.23 -1.94 18.60
C LEU A 43 -8.93 -0.59 18.35
N PHE A 44 -10.13 -0.39 18.88
CA PHE A 44 -10.94 0.83 18.66
C PHE A 44 -11.40 1.51 19.96
N LYS A 45 -10.86 1.13 21.11
CA LYS A 45 -11.43 1.45 22.43
C LYS A 45 -11.60 2.95 22.74
N GLU A 46 -10.86 3.84 22.07
CA GLU A 46 -10.76 5.26 22.45
C GLU A 46 -11.31 6.27 21.43
N ASP A 47 -11.92 5.80 20.34
CA ASP A 47 -12.37 6.69 19.25
C ASP A 47 -13.78 6.33 18.78
N ASP A 48 -14.79 7.13 19.17
CA ASP A 48 -16.18 6.90 18.77
C ASP A 48 -16.41 7.08 17.26
N TYR A 49 -15.58 7.88 16.58
CA TYR A 49 -15.62 7.98 15.12
C TYR A 49 -15.09 6.69 14.48
N ALA A 50 -13.89 6.24 14.86
CA ALA A 50 -13.33 5.00 14.32
C ALA A 50 -14.15 3.75 14.69
N GLN A 51 -14.81 3.74 15.86
CA GLN A 51 -15.75 2.67 16.23
C GLN A 51 -16.95 2.62 15.30
N LYS A 52 -17.53 3.78 14.97
CA LYS A 52 -18.65 3.87 14.03
C LYS A 52 -18.23 3.51 12.61
N ASP A 53 -17.06 3.98 12.19
CA ASP A 53 -16.52 3.70 10.87
C ASP A 53 -16.26 2.19 10.69
N ALA A 54 -15.57 1.56 11.65
CA ALA A 54 -15.37 0.12 11.66
C ALA A 54 -16.69 -0.65 11.67
N THR A 55 -17.68 -0.21 12.46
CA THR A 55 -19.00 -0.83 12.47
C THR A 55 -19.67 -0.76 11.10
N VAL A 56 -19.62 0.40 10.45
CA VAL A 56 -20.21 0.61 9.13
C VAL A 56 -19.52 -0.26 8.10
N SER A 57 -18.19 -0.25 8.03
CA SER A 57 -17.41 -1.05 7.07
C SER A 57 -17.59 -2.55 7.25
N LEU A 58 -17.63 -3.05 8.48
CA LEU A 58 -17.94 -4.46 8.76
C LEU A 58 -19.38 -4.83 8.33
N THR A 59 -20.34 -3.92 8.54
CA THR A 59 -21.72 -4.14 8.11
C THR A 59 -21.87 -4.07 6.59
N MET A 60 -21.10 -3.20 5.92
CA MET A 60 -21.03 -3.11 4.46
C MET A 60 -20.39 -4.34 3.83
N TYR A 61 -19.28 -4.84 4.41
CA TYR A 61 -18.70 -6.12 4.03
C TYR A 61 -19.75 -7.22 4.03
N PHE A 62 -20.48 -7.36 5.14
CA PHE A 62 -21.50 -8.41 5.25
C PHE A 62 -22.63 -8.24 4.23
N GLN A 63 -23.11 -7.00 4.01
CA GLN A 63 -24.09 -6.72 2.97
C GLN A 63 -23.59 -7.11 1.57
N ASP A 64 -22.35 -6.77 1.24
CA ASP A 64 -21.76 -7.03 -0.07
C ASP A 64 -21.56 -8.54 -0.31
N VAL A 65 -21.13 -9.29 0.71
CA VAL A 65 -21.00 -10.75 0.63
C VAL A 65 -22.37 -11.41 0.39
N ILE A 66 -23.39 -11.03 1.17
CA ILE A 66 -24.76 -11.56 1.01
C ILE A 66 -25.34 -11.24 -0.37
N ALA A 67 -25.05 -10.05 -0.89
CA ALA A 67 -25.52 -9.64 -2.21
C ALA A 67 -24.61 -10.14 -3.36
N GLN A 68 -23.42 -10.67 -3.05
CA GLN A 68 -22.38 -11.08 -4.00
C GLN A 68 -22.03 -9.98 -5.02
N THR A 69 -22.00 -8.73 -4.55
CA THR A 69 -21.79 -7.53 -5.38
C THR A 69 -21.29 -6.37 -4.54
N GLY A 70 -21.00 -5.22 -5.16
CA GLY A 70 -20.55 -4.02 -4.45
C GLY A 70 -19.04 -3.87 -4.38
N GLY A 71 -18.58 -3.01 -3.47
CA GLY A 71 -17.17 -2.68 -3.30
C GLY A 71 -16.30 -3.87 -2.90
N TRP A 72 -16.81 -4.77 -2.05
CA TRP A 72 -16.06 -5.97 -1.68
C TRP A 72 -15.80 -6.88 -2.88
N LYS A 73 -16.84 -7.17 -3.66
CA LYS A 73 -16.76 -8.00 -4.86
C LYS A 73 -15.82 -7.37 -5.89
N THR A 74 -15.95 -6.06 -6.11
CA THR A 74 -15.08 -5.31 -7.02
C THR A 74 -13.62 -5.42 -6.60
N PHE A 75 -13.32 -5.20 -5.33
CA PHE A 75 -11.96 -5.29 -4.80
C PHE A 75 -11.37 -6.70 -5.00
N THR A 76 -12.08 -7.74 -4.56
CA THR A 76 -11.59 -9.13 -4.61
C THR A 76 -11.39 -9.63 -6.04
N GLU A 77 -12.26 -9.25 -6.98
CA GLU A 77 -12.09 -9.60 -8.41
C GLU A 77 -10.88 -8.92 -9.03
N LEU A 78 -10.67 -7.62 -8.76
CA LEU A 78 -9.50 -6.89 -9.24
C LEU A 78 -8.21 -7.41 -8.61
N TYR A 79 -8.25 -7.74 -7.32
CA TYR A 79 -7.12 -8.32 -6.61
C TYR A 79 -6.76 -9.69 -7.18
N TYR A 80 -7.76 -10.55 -7.43
CA TYR A 80 -7.56 -11.86 -8.08
C TYR A 80 -6.99 -11.75 -9.48
N LYS A 81 -7.52 -10.82 -10.29
CA LYS A 81 -6.98 -10.54 -11.63
C LYS A 81 -5.50 -10.16 -11.59
N GLN A 82 -5.06 -9.43 -10.56
CA GLN A 82 -3.69 -8.93 -10.45
C GLN A 82 -2.72 -9.95 -9.81
N TYR A 83 -3.15 -10.67 -8.78
CA TYR A 83 -2.25 -11.48 -7.93
C TYR A 83 -2.59 -12.98 -7.91
N ASN A 84 -3.66 -13.40 -8.58
CA ASN A 84 -4.13 -14.79 -8.61
C ASN A 84 -4.37 -15.38 -7.19
N THR A 85 -4.87 -14.52 -6.30
CA THR A 85 -5.36 -14.79 -4.94
C THR A 85 -6.41 -13.73 -4.60
N TYR A 86 -7.22 -13.89 -3.56
CA TYR A 86 -8.33 -12.96 -3.27
C TYR A 86 -7.98 -11.85 -2.27
N LEU A 87 -6.93 -12.03 -1.47
CA LEU A 87 -6.51 -11.07 -0.44
C LEU A 87 -4.99 -10.95 -0.35
N PRO A 88 -4.48 -9.78 0.07
CA PRO A 88 -3.10 -9.64 0.51
C PRO A 88 -2.88 -10.24 1.89
N PHE A 89 -1.61 -10.50 2.21
CA PHE A 89 -1.10 -10.92 3.52
C PHE A 89 -1.48 -12.33 3.96
N TYR A 90 -2.75 -12.73 3.85
CA TYR A 90 -3.25 -13.97 4.45
C TYR A 90 -3.08 -15.18 3.52
N PRO A 91 -2.51 -16.30 4.00
CA PRO A 91 -2.48 -17.55 3.24
C PRO A 91 -3.90 -18.13 3.20
N LEU A 92 -4.50 -18.17 2.01
CA LEU A 92 -5.85 -18.71 1.83
C LEU A 92 -5.78 -20.23 1.68
N SER A 93 -6.60 -20.95 2.46
CA SER A 93 -6.70 -22.41 2.42
C SER A 93 -8.00 -22.87 1.75
N ASP A 94 -8.21 -24.18 1.61
CA ASP A 94 -9.45 -24.75 1.06
C ASP A 94 -10.71 -24.37 1.87
N SER A 95 -10.55 -23.85 3.10
CA SER A 95 -11.66 -23.31 3.89
C SER A 95 -12.09 -21.91 3.47
N TYR A 96 -11.28 -21.21 2.67
CA TYR A 96 -11.63 -19.90 2.14
C TYR A 96 -12.56 -20.07 0.95
N ILE A 97 -13.80 -19.62 1.08
CA ILE A 97 -14.80 -19.73 0.02
C ILE A 97 -15.05 -18.32 -0.52
N PRO A 98 -14.64 -18.03 -1.78
CA PRO A 98 -14.96 -16.76 -2.42
C PRO A 98 -16.47 -16.54 -2.44
N ASP A 99 -16.90 -15.29 -2.24
CA ASP A 99 -18.31 -14.88 -2.16
C ASP A 99 -19.09 -15.42 -0.94
N GLU A 100 -18.40 -16.02 0.03
CA GLU A 100 -18.90 -16.27 1.38
C GLU A 100 -18.19 -15.40 2.42
N ILE A 101 -18.63 -15.49 3.68
CA ILE A 101 -17.96 -14.78 4.78
C ILE A 101 -16.68 -15.53 5.17
N ASN A 102 -15.56 -14.81 5.28
CA ASN A 102 -14.28 -15.38 5.71
C ASN A 102 -13.64 -14.52 6.81
N PRO A 103 -13.01 -15.11 7.84
CA PRO A 103 -12.31 -14.33 8.87
C PRO A 103 -11.14 -13.52 8.30
N GLU A 104 -10.48 -13.98 7.25
CA GLU A 104 -9.40 -13.28 6.55
C GLU A 104 -9.90 -11.99 5.88
N ASP A 105 -11.09 -12.03 5.26
CA ASP A 105 -11.72 -10.87 4.65
C ASP A 105 -11.98 -9.78 5.69
N ILE A 106 -12.56 -10.20 6.83
CA ILE A 106 -12.87 -9.29 7.94
C ILE A 106 -11.59 -8.70 8.52
N ALA A 107 -10.54 -9.50 8.68
CA ALA A 107 -9.23 -9.02 9.12
C ALA A 107 -8.65 -8.00 8.14
N PHE A 108 -8.81 -8.20 6.83
CA PHE A 108 -8.41 -7.23 5.82
C PHE A 108 -9.20 -5.92 5.93
N VAL A 109 -10.54 -5.98 6.07
CA VAL A 109 -11.38 -4.78 6.28
C VAL A 109 -10.96 -4.01 7.54
N LEU A 110 -10.61 -4.71 8.62
CA LEU A 110 -10.09 -4.06 9.83
C LEU A 110 -8.71 -3.43 9.61
N TRP A 111 -7.86 -4.06 8.79
CA TRP A 111 -6.55 -3.52 8.43
C TRP A 111 -6.68 -2.22 7.62
N THR A 112 -7.59 -2.14 6.64
CA THR A 112 -7.77 -0.90 5.84
C THR A 112 -8.24 0.29 6.68
N LEU A 113 -8.94 0.04 7.78
CA LEU A 113 -9.38 1.07 8.73
C LEU A 113 -8.27 1.58 9.68
N LYS A 114 -7.11 0.92 9.69
CA LYS A 114 -5.98 1.24 10.58
C LYS A 114 -4.70 1.56 9.81
N SER A 115 -4.60 1.11 8.57
CA SER A 115 -3.52 1.38 7.66
C SER A 115 -3.99 2.40 6.63
N HIS A 116 -3.61 3.67 6.77
CA HIS A 116 -4.01 4.72 5.84
C HIS A 116 -2.81 5.22 5.06
N PHE A 117 -2.99 5.44 3.75
CA PHE A 117 -2.02 6.14 2.93
C PHE A 117 -2.01 7.64 3.25
N ALA A 118 -0.95 8.34 2.81
CA ALA A 118 -0.77 9.76 3.05
C ALA A 118 -1.77 10.60 2.22
N LEU A 119 -2.64 11.39 2.88
CA LEU A 119 -3.63 12.25 2.22
C LEU A 119 -3.18 13.71 2.06
N TYR A 120 -2.58 14.31 3.10
CA TYR A 120 -2.22 15.74 3.09
C TYR A 120 -0.71 15.97 3.10
N GLY A 121 0.04 15.11 3.79
CA GLY A 121 1.50 15.18 3.87
C GLY A 121 2.15 13.81 3.69
N PRO A 122 3.36 13.75 3.10
CA PRO A 122 4.01 12.48 2.76
C PRO A 122 4.33 11.61 3.98
N ASP A 123 4.38 12.19 5.18
CA ASP A 123 4.68 11.49 6.43
C ASP A 123 3.43 11.11 7.25
N GLU A 124 2.21 11.38 6.75
CA GLU A 124 0.94 11.21 7.48
C GLU A 124 0.26 9.84 7.26
N TYR A 125 1.00 8.85 6.76
CA TYR A 125 0.48 7.47 6.62
C TYR A 125 0.52 6.70 7.95
N THR A 126 -0.33 5.69 8.10
CA THR A 126 -0.34 4.78 9.25
C THR A 126 -0.12 3.33 8.82
N LEU A 127 0.49 2.54 9.71
CA LEU A 127 0.78 1.13 9.49
C LEU A 127 0.12 0.29 10.58
N GLN A 128 -0.70 -0.69 10.18
CA GLN A 128 -1.23 -1.73 11.06
C GLN A 128 -0.61 -3.07 10.68
N ASN A 129 -0.21 -3.86 11.68
CA ASN A 129 0.15 -5.25 11.45
C ASN A 129 -1.14 -6.04 11.11
N PRO A 130 -1.26 -6.67 9.92
CA PRO A 130 -2.43 -7.49 9.57
C PRO A 130 -2.59 -8.73 10.46
N TYR A 131 -1.53 -9.14 11.18
CA TYR A 131 -1.56 -10.23 12.15
C TYR A 131 -1.60 -9.75 13.60
N ASP A 132 -1.97 -8.50 13.84
CA ASP A 132 -2.16 -8.01 15.20
C ASP A 132 -3.22 -8.86 15.93
N LYS A 133 -2.91 -9.25 17.17
CA LYS A 133 -3.74 -10.17 17.95
C LYS A 133 -5.13 -9.62 18.22
N ASP A 134 -5.27 -8.31 18.43
CA ASP A 134 -6.54 -7.68 18.79
C ASP A 134 -7.37 -7.46 17.53
N LEU A 135 -6.72 -7.22 16.39
CA LEU A 135 -7.32 -7.24 15.06
C LEU A 135 -7.89 -8.62 14.70
N LEU A 136 -7.08 -9.68 14.80
CA LEU A 136 -7.51 -11.04 14.47
C LEU A 136 -8.61 -11.53 15.43
N ALA A 137 -8.52 -11.21 16.71
CA ALA A 137 -9.57 -11.53 17.69
C ALA A 137 -10.89 -10.83 17.35
N LEU A 138 -10.85 -9.54 16.98
CA LEU A 138 -12.05 -8.82 16.56
C LEU A 138 -12.62 -9.40 15.26
N ALA A 139 -11.77 -9.75 14.29
CA ALA A 139 -12.20 -10.37 13.04
C ALA A 139 -12.93 -11.71 13.30
N GLN A 140 -12.38 -12.55 14.18
CA GLN A 140 -12.96 -13.83 14.51
C GLN A 140 -14.31 -13.74 15.23
N GLU A 141 -14.48 -12.77 16.14
CA GLU A 141 -15.76 -12.56 16.83
C GLU A 141 -16.81 -11.94 15.89
N ALA A 142 -16.40 -11.02 15.01
CA ALA A 142 -17.29 -10.47 13.98
C ALA A 142 -17.74 -11.55 12.99
N TYR A 143 -16.84 -12.44 12.57
CA TYR A 143 -17.16 -13.61 11.74
C TYR A 143 -18.27 -14.45 12.35
N LYS A 144 -18.15 -14.84 13.63
CA LYS A 144 -19.17 -15.65 14.32
C LYS A 144 -20.54 -14.99 14.31
N MET A 145 -20.58 -13.67 14.53
CA MET A 145 -21.84 -12.91 14.51
C MET A 145 -22.46 -12.84 13.11
N MET A 146 -21.63 -12.75 12.06
CA MET A 146 -22.07 -12.77 10.67
C MET A 146 -22.57 -14.16 10.27
N ASP A 147 -21.85 -15.22 10.65
CA ASP A 147 -22.19 -16.62 10.39
C ASP A 147 -23.54 -17.02 10.99
N GLU A 148 -23.79 -16.66 12.25
CA GLU A 148 -25.08 -16.84 12.91
C GLU A 148 -26.26 -16.15 12.20
N LYS A 149 -25.96 -15.14 11.36
CA LYS A 149 -26.96 -14.31 10.68
C LYS A 149 -26.94 -14.44 9.17
N PHE A 150 -26.08 -15.28 8.62
CA PHE A 150 -25.84 -15.38 7.19
C PHE A 150 -27.13 -15.73 6.43
N GLU A 151 -27.85 -16.77 6.89
CA GLU A 151 -29.12 -17.24 6.29
C GLU A 151 -30.31 -16.30 6.53
N GLU A 152 -30.20 -15.38 7.49
CA GLU A 152 -31.27 -14.42 7.82
C GLU A 152 -31.11 -13.07 7.10
N ALA A 153 -29.92 -12.79 6.57
CA ALA A 153 -29.55 -11.49 6.03
C ALA A 153 -30.28 -11.21 4.70
N PRO A 154 -30.98 -10.06 4.55
CA PRO A 154 -31.67 -9.74 3.33
C PRO A 154 -30.69 -9.27 2.23
N ILE A 155 -30.91 -9.72 1.01
CA ILE A 155 -30.20 -9.20 -0.18
C ILE A 155 -30.72 -7.80 -0.49
N ASN A 156 -29.82 -6.83 -0.57
CA ASN A 156 -30.11 -5.47 -1.05
C ASN A 156 -29.80 -5.40 -2.56
N GLU A 157 -30.81 -5.10 -3.39
CA GLU A 157 -30.67 -5.09 -4.86
C GLU A 157 -29.73 -4.00 -5.41
N LYS A 158 -29.47 -2.94 -4.65
CA LYS A 158 -28.51 -1.91 -5.06
C LYS A 158 -27.15 -2.20 -4.45
N THR A 159 -26.14 -2.18 -5.30
CA THR A 159 -24.74 -2.33 -4.94
C THR A 159 -24.29 -1.20 -4.02
N SER A 160 -23.40 -1.51 -3.08
CA SER A 160 -22.64 -0.50 -2.36
C SER A 160 -21.67 0.23 -3.31
N SER A 161 -21.03 1.29 -2.80
CA SER A 161 -19.99 2.01 -3.54
C SER A 161 -18.82 1.10 -3.88
N PHE A 162 -18.27 1.22 -5.09
CA PHE A 162 -17.05 0.49 -5.43
C PHE A 162 -15.78 1.04 -4.75
N LEU A 163 -15.87 2.20 -4.07
CA LEU A 163 -14.74 2.90 -3.47
C LEU A 163 -14.54 2.60 -1.97
N TRP A 164 -15.49 1.92 -1.30
CA TRP A 164 -15.45 1.85 0.17
C TRP A 164 -14.31 0.99 0.73
N VAL A 165 -13.83 0.00 -0.04
CA VAL A 165 -12.66 -0.81 0.34
C VAL A 165 -11.36 -0.13 -0.10
N MET A 166 -11.28 0.16 -1.39
CA MET A 166 -10.12 0.73 -2.06
C MET A 166 -10.56 1.28 -3.43
N GLY A 167 -9.92 2.34 -3.91
CA GLY A 167 -10.09 2.81 -5.28
C GLY A 167 -9.67 1.74 -6.30
N PRO A 168 -10.56 1.31 -7.23
CA PRO A 168 -10.23 0.33 -8.27
C PRO A 168 -9.02 0.72 -9.12
N ASP A 169 -8.81 2.02 -9.30
CA ASP A 169 -7.70 2.60 -10.05
C ASP A 169 -6.32 2.17 -9.50
N LEU A 170 -6.20 1.93 -8.19
CA LEU A 170 -4.95 1.46 -7.58
C LEU A 170 -4.58 0.02 -8.01
N LEU A 171 -5.57 -0.83 -8.27
CA LEU A 171 -5.37 -2.20 -8.74
C LEU A 171 -5.33 -2.29 -10.27
N ASP A 172 -6.11 -1.47 -10.96
CA ASP A 172 -6.13 -1.42 -12.43
C ASP A 172 -4.88 -0.75 -13.03
N MET A 173 -4.12 0.02 -12.25
CA MET A 173 -2.89 0.64 -12.72
C MET A 173 -1.90 -0.44 -13.21
N PRO A 174 -1.46 -0.42 -14.48
CA PRO A 174 -0.68 -1.52 -15.04
C PRO A 174 0.72 -1.58 -14.40
N PHE A 175 1.19 -2.79 -14.09
CA PHE A 175 2.59 -3.01 -13.75
C PHE A 175 3.44 -2.85 -15.02
N VAL A 176 4.29 -1.83 -15.08
CA VAL A 176 5.16 -1.59 -16.23
C VAL A 176 6.49 -2.32 -16.00
N PRO A 177 6.94 -3.19 -16.91
CA PRO A 177 8.25 -3.82 -16.78
C PRO A 177 9.37 -2.79 -16.65
N LEU A 178 10.44 -3.16 -15.93
CA LEU A 178 11.61 -2.29 -15.81
C LEU A 178 12.14 -1.92 -17.20
N PRO A 179 12.56 -0.66 -17.42
CA PRO A 179 13.18 -0.23 -18.67
C PRO A 179 14.60 -0.79 -18.80
N GLU A 180 14.72 -2.07 -19.12
CA GLU A 180 16.00 -2.76 -19.30
C GLU A 180 16.74 -2.27 -20.54
N ILE A 181 18.06 -2.16 -20.42
CA ILE A 181 18.94 -1.78 -21.52
C ILE A 181 19.29 -3.03 -22.32
N THR A 182 18.87 -3.06 -23.59
CA THR A 182 19.25 -4.08 -24.56
C THR A 182 20.31 -3.54 -25.53
N PRO A 183 21.04 -4.40 -26.28
CA PRO A 183 22.01 -3.95 -27.28
C PRO A 183 21.43 -3.02 -28.36
N GLU A 184 20.13 -3.12 -28.65
CA GLU A 184 19.42 -2.30 -29.63
C GLU A 184 18.87 -1.00 -29.03
N THR A 185 18.93 -0.85 -27.70
CA THR A 185 18.42 0.33 -27.01
C THR A 185 19.28 1.54 -27.34
N LYS A 186 18.66 2.57 -27.92
CA LYS A 186 19.33 3.85 -28.13
C LYS A 186 19.38 4.63 -26.82
N LEU A 187 20.55 4.68 -26.21
CA LEU A 187 20.77 5.35 -24.94
C LEU A 187 20.92 6.87 -25.11
N SER A 188 20.57 7.61 -24.05
CA SER A 188 20.98 9.01 -23.95
C SER A 188 22.46 9.09 -23.58
N LYS A 189 23.11 10.20 -23.90
CA LYS A 189 24.52 10.42 -23.55
C LYS A 189 24.77 10.31 -22.04
N ASP A 190 23.84 10.78 -21.23
CA ASP A 190 23.96 10.69 -19.78
C ASP A 190 23.97 9.23 -19.31
N VAL A 191 23.11 8.38 -19.90
CA VAL A 191 23.08 6.95 -19.58
C VAL A 191 24.35 6.26 -20.06
N GLU A 192 24.83 6.55 -21.27
CA GLU A 192 26.12 6.03 -21.77
C GLU A 192 27.27 6.38 -20.82
N HIS A 193 27.39 7.65 -20.42
CA HIS A 193 28.43 8.11 -19.49
C HIS A 193 28.29 7.48 -18.09
N CYS A 194 27.06 7.28 -17.59
CA CYS A 194 26.82 6.58 -16.32
C CYS A 194 27.38 5.16 -16.36
N LEU A 195 27.07 4.41 -17.42
CA LEU A 195 27.49 3.02 -17.58
C LEU A 195 28.98 2.89 -17.81
N GLU A 196 29.59 3.77 -18.60
CA GLU A 196 31.04 3.82 -18.77
C GLU A 196 31.75 4.06 -17.44
N TYR A 197 31.27 5.01 -16.64
CA TYR A 197 31.83 5.35 -15.34
C TYR A 197 31.70 4.21 -14.31
N SER A 198 30.56 3.52 -14.30
CA SER A 198 30.25 2.47 -13.31
C SER A 198 30.78 1.08 -13.69
N GLY A 199 31.35 0.93 -14.89
CA GLY A 199 31.73 -0.36 -15.45
C GLY A 199 30.51 -1.22 -15.79
N GLY A 200 29.45 -0.61 -16.32
CA GLY A 200 28.22 -1.25 -16.77
C GLY A 200 27.15 -1.44 -15.70
N LYS A 201 27.37 -0.98 -14.46
CA LYS A 201 26.37 -1.07 -13.39
C LYS A 201 25.32 0.04 -13.50
N PRO A 202 24.02 -0.26 -13.44
CA PRO A 202 22.98 0.74 -13.64
C PRO A 202 22.75 1.62 -12.41
N LEU A 203 23.15 1.18 -11.21
CA LEU A 203 23.04 1.98 -9.98
C LEU A 203 24.38 2.61 -9.60
N LEU A 204 24.36 3.92 -9.38
CA LEU A 204 25.50 4.70 -8.91
C LEU A 204 25.16 5.38 -7.58
N TYR A 205 26.15 5.49 -6.72
CA TYR A 205 25.98 5.86 -5.31
C TYR A 205 26.87 7.05 -4.94
N PHE A 206 26.28 8.11 -4.38
CA PHE A 206 27.01 9.32 -3.96
C PHE A 206 26.61 9.72 -2.55
N ALA A 207 27.58 9.90 -1.65
CA ALA A 207 27.30 10.22 -0.26
C ALA A 207 26.85 11.66 -0.07
N THR A 208 27.41 12.58 -0.87
CA THR A 208 27.17 14.02 -0.71
C THR A 208 26.79 14.69 -2.02
N TYR A 209 26.07 15.82 -1.93
CA TYR A 209 25.73 16.63 -3.10
C TYR A 209 26.98 17.15 -3.83
N LYS A 210 28.09 17.36 -3.10
CA LYS A 210 29.37 17.75 -3.71
C LYS A 210 29.92 16.67 -4.63
N GLU A 211 29.85 15.40 -4.21
CA GLU A 211 30.27 14.26 -5.04
C GLU A 211 29.34 14.11 -6.26
N LEU A 212 28.03 14.27 -6.07
CA LEU A 212 27.05 14.24 -7.14
C LEU A 212 27.29 15.35 -8.19
N CYS A 213 27.51 16.60 -7.77
CA CYS A 213 27.84 17.70 -8.66
C CYS A 213 29.16 17.47 -9.41
N LYS A 214 30.17 16.90 -8.74
CA LYS A 214 31.42 16.52 -9.40
C LYS A 214 31.17 15.50 -10.50
N PHE A 215 30.32 14.51 -10.26
CA PHE A 215 29.90 13.54 -11.27
C PHE A 215 29.16 14.20 -12.45
N PHE A 216 28.19 15.08 -12.20
CA PHE A 216 27.48 15.80 -13.27
C PHE A 216 28.42 16.58 -14.20
N VAL A 217 29.40 17.31 -13.63
CA VAL A 217 30.32 18.12 -14.42
C VAL A 217 31.40 17.25 -15.10
N GLU A 218 32.09 16.42 -14.32
CA GLU A 218 33.28 15.71 -14.80
C GLU A 218 32.93 14.49 -15.66
N VAL A 219 31.81 13.82 -15.38
CA VAL A 219 31.38 12.61 -16.09
C VAL A 219 30.28 12.94 -17.11
N LEU A 220 29.15 13.49 -16.66
CA LEU A 220 28.01 13.78 -17.57
C LEU A 220 28.24 14.98 -18.49
N LYS A 221 29.27 15.80 -18.23
CA LYS A 221 29.62 17.00 -19.00
C LYS A 221 28.54 18.09 -18.95
N TRP A 222 27.77 18.14 -17.88
CA TRP A 222 26.80 19.22 -17.65
C TRP A 222 27.52 20.54 -17.37
N GLU A 223 26.84 21.66 -17.61
CA GLU A 223 27.40 22.98 -17.32
C GLU A 223 27.69 23.13 -15.82
N ASN A 224 28.86 23.69 -15.50
CA ASN A 224 29.25 23.98 -14.12
C ASN A 224 28.61 25.30 -13.63
N THR A 225 27.28 25.34 -13.62
CA THR A 225 26.49 26.46 -13.12
C THR A 225 25.49 25.95 -12.08
N ARG A 226 25.16 26.78 -11.08
CA ARG A 226 24.26 26.35 -9.99
C ARG A 226 22.90 25.87 -10.49
N SER A 227 22.36 26.50 -11.54
CA SER A 227 21.07 26.14 -12.12
C SER A 227 21.08 24.80 -12.87
N ALA A 228 22.21 24.42 -13.47
CA ALA A 228 22.33 23.17 -14.22
C ALA A 228 22.56 21.93 -13.31
N LEU A 229 22.87 22.13 -12.04
CA LEU A 229 23.31 21.06 -11.12
C LEU A 229 22.24 20.63 -10.10
N LEU A 230 20.96 20.83 -10.40
CA LEU A 230 19.83 20.42 -9.53
C LEU A 230 19.91 21.04 -8.12
N PRO A 231 19.80 22.37 -7.98
CA PRO A 231 20.02 23.08 -6.71
C PRO A 231 19.08 22.67 -5.58
N ASP A 232 17.92 22.07 -5.88
CA ASP A 232 16.97 21.56 -4.88
C ASP A 232 17.54 20.38 -4.07
N LEU A 233 18.56 19.70 -4.61
CA LEU A 233 19.25 18.60 -3.93
C LEU A 233 20.38 19.06 -3.02
N GLN A 234 20.68 20.37 -2.93
CA GLN A 234 21.88 20.88 -2.25
C GLN A 234 21.99 20.51 -0.75
N TYR A 235 20.86 20.25 -0.09
CA TYR A 235 20.79 19.88 1.32
C TYR A 235 20.48 18.39 1.53
N LYS A 236 20.43 17.62 0.45
CA LYS A 236 20.18 16.17 0.46
C LYS A 236 21.52 15.42 0.42
N LYS A 237 21.47 14.12 0.72
CA LYS A 237 22.62 13.24 0.79
C LYS A 237 22.24 11.82 0.37
N GLU A 238 23.22 10.91 0.35
CA GLU A 238 22.99 9.47 0.16
C GLU A 238 22.15 9.17 -1.09
N PHE A 239 22.66 9.66 -2.22
CA PHE A 239 22.01 9.61 -3.51
C PHE A 239 22.17 8.25 -4.18
N VAL A 240 21.12 7.87 -4.90
CA VAL A 240 21.14 6.75 -5.85
C VAL A 240 20.74 7.30 -7.21
N ILE A 241 21.62 7.11 -8.19
CA ILE A 241 21.28 7.30 -9.60
C ILE A 241 20.92 5.94 -10.18
N TYR A 242 19.81 5.86 -10.90
CA TYR A 242 19.45 4.71 -11.72
C TYR A 242 19.49 5.09 -13.19
N ALA A 243 20.49 4.60 -13.91
CA ALA A 243 20.63 4.72 -15.36
C ALA A 243 19.93 3.53 -16.03
N ASN A 244 18.93 3.81 -16.86
CA ASN A 244 18.10 2.79 -17.50
C ASN A 244 17.73 3.19 -18.94
N ALA A 245 16.94 2.37 -19.64
CA ALA A 245 16.62 2.62 -21.05
C ALA A 245 15.81 3.90 -21.31
N LYS A 246 15.09 4.44 -20.32
CA LYS A 246 14.33 5.70 -20.43
C LYS A 246 15.19 6.92 -20.13
N GLY A 247 16.29 6.77 -19.38
CA GLY A 247 17.13 7.87 -18.95
C GLY A 247 17.73 7.65 -17.58
N MET A 248 17.88 8.74 -16.83
CA MET A 248 18.50 8.74 -15.51
C MET A 248 17.47 9.19 -14.45
N LEU A 249 17.25 8.36 -13.44
CA LEU A 249 16.47 8.70 -12.26
C LEU A 249 17.41 9.00 -11.09
N ILE A 250 17.01 9.92 -10.20
CA ILE A 250 17.79 10.29 -9.03
C ILE A 250 16.90 10.22 -7.79
N ALA A 251 17.37 9.52 -6.76
CA ALA A 251 16.79 9.50 -5.43
C ALA A 251 17.82 9.98 -4.40
N HIS A 252 17.35 10.43 -3.25
CA HIS A 252 18.19 10.91 -2.14
C HIS A 252 17.72 10.31 -0.82
N ASP A 253 18.59 10.28 0.20
CA ASP A 253 18.34 9.70 1.53
C ASP A 253 17.95 8.20 1.52
N VAL A 254 18.21 7.51 0.40
CA VAL A 254 17.81 6.09 0.20
C VAL A 254 18.98 5.15 -0.06
N ALA A 255 20.18 5.65 -0.33
CA ALA A 255 21.33 4.79 -0.65
C ALA A 255 21.64 3.76 0.44
N ALA A 256 21.35 4.07 1.72
CA ALA A 256 21.58 3.16 2.83
C ALA A 256 20.76 1.85 2.77
N TYR A 257 19.73 1.78 1.91
CA TYR A 257 18.81 0.64 1.84
C TYR A 257 19.22 -0.41 0.81
N PHE A 258 20.07 -0.06 -0.16
CA PHE A 258 20.44 -0.94 -1.28
C PHE A 258 21.69 -1.75 -0.98
N CYS A 259 21.54 -3.07 -0.81
CA CYS A 259 22.62 -4.00 -0.53
C CYS A 259 23.36 -4.40 -1.82
N GLU A 260 24.37 -3.62 -2.20
CA GLU A 260 25.29 -3.93 -3.29
C GLU A 260 26.75 -3.79 -2.83
N GLU A 261 27.64 -4.63 -3.37
CA GLU A 261 29.07 -4.63 -3.01
C GLU A 261 29.74 -3.28 -3.23
N HIS A 262 29.37 -2.57 -4.31
CA HIS A 262 29.91 -1.25 -4.65
C HIS A 262 29.16 -0.08 -4.00
N ASN A 263 28.19 -0.34 -3.11
CA ASN A 263 27.51 0.70 -2.34
C ASN A 263 28.15 0.87 -0.95
N PRO A 264 29.03 1.86 -0.73
CA PRO A 264 29.69 2.06 0.56
C PRO A 264 28.75 2.58 1.67
N MET A 265 27.52 2.99 1.32
CA MET A 265 26.57 3.60 2.26
C MET A 265 25.56 2.61 2.83
N TYR A 266 25.47 1.40 2.28
CA TYR A 266 24.52 0.39 2.71
C TYR A 266 24.62 0.13 4.22
N ASN A 267 23.46 0.06 4.88
CA ASN A 267 23.37 -0.17 6.31
C ASN A 267 22.14 -1.04 6.62
N ALA A 268 22.37 -2.33 6.87
CA ALA A 268 21.32 -3.29 7.17
C ALA A 268 20.38 -2.86 8.32
N LYS A 269 20.93 -2.24 9.38
CA LYS A 269 20.12 -1.79 10.53
C LYS A 269 19.19 -0.63 10.15
N ARG A 270 19.68 0.32 9.35
CA ARG A 270 18.87 1.45 8.88
C ARG A 270 17.87 1.00 7.81
N ALA A 271 18.25 0.10 6.92
CA ALA A 271 17.34 -0.56 5.98
C ALA A 271 16.18 -1.25 6.71
N ALA A 272 16.48 -1.98 7.79
CA ALA A 272 15.46 -2.61 8.61
C ALA A 272 14.57 -1.60 9.36
N ALA A 273 15.13 -0.50 9.85
CA ALA A 273 14.39 0.48 10.63
C ALA A 273 13.57 1.46 9.79
N GLU A 274 14.01 1.77 8.57
CA GLU A 274 13.46 2.89 7.78
C GLU A 274 13.18 2.55 6.32
N GLY A 275 13.67 1.43 5.81
CA GLY A 275 13.57 1.10 4.38
C GLY A 275 12.14 0.95 3.87
N TYR A 276 11.19 0.58 4.75
CA TYR A 276 9.78 0.49 4.37
C TYR A 276 9.21 1.83 3.88
N LYS A 277 9.82 2.96 4.26
CA LYS A 277 9.43 4.29 3.79
C LYS A 277 9.49 4.42 2.27
N LEU A 278 10.33 3.62 1.60
CA LEU A 278 10.34 3.53 0.13
C LEU A 278 8.95 3.20 -0.43
N PHE A 279 8.22 2.30 0.24
CA PHE A 279 6.93 1.78 -0.22
C PHE A 279 5.75 2.60 0.30
N CYS A 280 5.95 3.43 1.31
CA CYS A 280 4.86 4.10 2.03
C CYS A 280 4.85 5.62 1.95
N ARG A 281 5.97 6.25 1.58
CA ARG A 281 6.12 7.70 1.56
C ARG A 281 6.10 8.22 0.12
N PRO A 282 5.02 8.90 -0.31
CA PRO A 282 4.96 9.57 -1.60
C PRO A 282 6.20 10.44 -1.89
N GLY A 283 6.76 10.31 -3.09
CA GLY A 283 7.91 11.08 -3.56
C GLY A 283 9.26 10.73 -2.91
N ALA A 284 9.34 9.72 -2.03
CA ALA A 284 10.60 9.36 -1.38
C ALA A 284 11.62 8.71 -2.33
N CYS A 285 11.14 7.91 -3.28
CA CYS A 285 11.97 7.21 -4.25
C CYS A 285 11.17 6.97 -5.53
N PRO A 286 11.76 7.17 -6.73
CA PRO A 286 11.12 6.77 -7.99
C PRO A 286 10.74 5.28 -7.97
N PHE A 287 9.53 4.96 -8.40
CA PHE A 287 9.01 3.59 -8.30
C PHE A 287 9.83 2.57 -9.12
N ASP A 288 10.32 2.95 -10.30
CA ASP A 288 11.21 2.11 -11.10
C ASP A 288 12.51 1.71 -10.35
N LEU A 289 13.00 2.56 -9.43
CA LEU A 289 14.14 2.22 -8.59
C LEU A 289 13.76 1.27 -7.44
N ILE A 290 12.57 1.43 -6.84
CA ILE A 290 12.04 0.48 -5.85
C ILE A 290 11.85 -0.90 -6.49
N LYS A 291 11.21 -0.95 -7.66
CA LYS A 291 10.99 -2.13 -8.48
C LYS A 291 12.30 -2.82 -8.85
N TYR A 292 13.30 -2.06 -9.27
CA TYR A 292 14.66 -2.59 -9.52
C TYR A 292 15.24 -3.22 -8.25
N GLY A 293 15.15 -2.52 -7.12
CA GLY A 293 15.63 -3.00 -5.82
C GLY A 293 15.03 -4.35 -5.40
N MET A 294 13.71 -4.48 -5.54
CA MET A 294 12.97 -5.71 -5.22
C MET A 294 13.29 -6.84 -6.20
N LEU A 295 13.22 -6.59 -7.51
CA LEU A 295 13.42 -7.62 -8.53
C LEU A 295 14.87 -8.14 -8.59
N LYS A 296 15.87 -7.32 -8.23
CA LYS A 296 17.27 -7.76 -8.14
C LYS A 296 17.66 -8.29 -6.76
N GLY A 297 16.74 -8.29 -5.79
CA GLY A 297 17.01 -8.79 -4.43
C GLY A 297 18.00 -7.95 -3.63
N ILE A 298 18.14 -6.67 -3.96
CA ILE A 298 19.10 -5.74 -3.32
C ILE A 298 18.44 -4.86 -2.24
N LEU A 299 17.20 -5.15 -1.86
CA LEU A 299 16.54 -4.58 -0.67
C LEU A 299 16.29 -5.65 0.44
N PRO A 300 17.28 -6.50 0.78
CA PRO A 300 17.04 -7.72 1.54
C PRO A 300 16.65 -7.49 3.00
N ASP A 301 16.95 -6.32 3.58
CA ASP A 301 16.64 -6.01 4.99
C ASP A 301 15.45 -5.09 5.17
N VAL A 302 14.87 -4.61 4.07
CA VAL A 302 13.69 -3.73 4.14
C VAL A 302 12.51 -4.51 4.69
N GLN A 303 11.91 -3.98 5.75
CA GLN A 303 10.80 -4.58 6.47
C GLN A 303 9.95 -3.51 7.15
N PHE A 304 8.69 -3.82 7.41
CA PHE A 304 7.85 -2.99 8.25
C PHE A 304 8.31 -2.98 9.72
N PRO A 305 8.02 -1.90 10.48
CA PRO A 305 8.46 -1.75 11.86
C PRO A 305 7.53 -2.47 12.87
N PHE A 306 7.16 -3.72 12.57
CA PHE A 306 6.37 -4.61 13.43
C PHE A 306 6.76 -6.06 13.14
N ASP A 307 6.35 -7.00 14.02
CA ASP A 307 6.90 -8.36 14.10
C ASP A 307 7.18 -9.07 12.76
N ASN A 308 6.30 -9.81 12.14
CA ASN A 308 6.47 -10.44 10.82
C ASN A 308 6.64 -9.46 9.62
N GLY A 309 7.03 -8.20 9.85
CA GLY A 309 7.05 -7.12 8.87
C GLY A 309 7.97 -7.35 7.66
N LYS A 310 9.02 -8.16 7.80
CA LYS A 310 9.91 -8.53 6.69
C LYS A 310 9.20 -9.43 5.68
N GLU A 311 8.56 -10.49 6.16
CA GLU A 311 7.85 -11.43 5.31
C GLU A 311 6.68 -10.73 4.59
N ILE A 312 5.89 -9.97 5.33
CA ILE A 312 4.74 -9.24 4.80
C ILE A 312 5.18 -8.27 3.69
N LEU A 313 6.18 -7.44 3.95
CA LEU A 313 6.66 -6.47 2.96
C LEU A 313 7.20 -7.19 1.73
N GLN A 314 8.09 -8.16 1.91
CA GLN A 314 8.78 -8.81 0.79
C GLN A 314 7.85 -9.63 -0.11
N GLN A 315 6.81 -10.25 0.45
CA GLN A 315 5.82 -11.02 -0.32
C GLN A 315 4.74 -10.13 -0.99
N ASN A 316 4.44 -8.97 -0.42
CA ASN A 316 3.30 -8.14 -0.83
C ASN A 316 3.71 -6.75 -1.34
N TRP A 317 4.98 -6.54 -1.67
CA TRP A 317 5.56 -5.21 -1.91
C TRP A 317 4.85 -4.43 -3.03
N ASP A 318 4.39 -5.10 -4.08
CA ASP A 318 3.68 -4.46 -5.20
C ASP A 318 2.33 -3.89 -4.74
N PHE A 319 1.55 -4.70 -4.04
CA PHE A 319 0.29 -4.26 -3.44
C PHE A 319 0.50 -3.13 -2.43
N ILE A 320 1.50 -3.25 -1.56
CA ILE A 320 1.83 -2.21 -0.57
C ILE A 320 2.19 -0.90 -1.28
N ALA A 321 3.01 -0.95 -2.33
CA ALA A 321 3.38 0.23 -3.09
C ALA A 321 2.17 0.87 -3.76
N ARG A 322 1.29 0.10 -4.41
CA ARG A 322 0.03 0.62 -4.99
C ARG A 322 -0.83 1.30 -3.95
N TYR A 323 -0.98 0.65 -2.80
CA TYR A 323 -1.85 1.11 -1.73
C TYR A 323 -1.36 2.43 -1.12
N TYR A 324 -0.07 2.52 -0.79
CA TYR A 324 0.46 3.68 -0.08
C TYR A 324 1.01 4.79 -0.97
N LEU A 325 1.53 4.48 -2.16
CA LEU A 325 2.09 5.48 -3.05
C LEU A 325 1.01 6.11 -3.94
N CYS A 326 -0.14 5.45 -4.15
CA CYS A 326 -1.25 5.97 -4.95
C CYS A 326 -0.77 6.50 -6.31
N GLU A 327 -0.95 7.79 -6.61
CA GLU A 327 -0.50 8.43 -7.86
C GLU A 327 1.02 8.39 -8.10
N TYR A 328 1.82 8.12 -7.05
CA TYR A 328 3.27 7.96 -7.14
C TYR A 328 3.69 6.52 -7.49
N TYR A 329 2.75 5.56 -7.49
CA TYR A 329 2.97 4.24 -8.07
C TYR A 329 2.97 4.38 -9.60
N GLU A 330 4.02 3.93 -10.27
CA GLU A 330 4.21 4.11 -11.73
C GLU A 330 4.07 5.56 -12.23
N GLY A 331 4.24 6.55 -11.34
CA GLY A 331 4.21 7.98 -11.69
C GLY A 331 5.36 8.36 -12.62
N GLU A 332 5.11 9.36 -13.48
CA GLU A 332 6.10 9.89 -14.44
C GLU A 332 7.34 10.54 -13.81
#